data_AF-A0A535RA17-F1
#
_entry.id   AF-A0A535RA17-F1
#
_cell.length_a   1.000
_cell.length_b   1.000
_cell.length_c   1.000
_cell.angle_alpha   90.00
_cell.angle_beta   90.00
_cell.angle_gamma   90.00
#
_symmetry.space_group_name_H-M   'P 1'
#
loop_
_entity.id
_entity.type
_entity.pdbx_description
1 polymer ?
#
loop_
_entity_poly.entity_id
_entity_poly.type
_entity_poly.pdbx_seq_one_letter_code
_entity_poly.pdbx_strand_id
1 'polypeptide(L)'
;PYLLSLLAALDPSAEVRGLDSFPPNDRPNPVLVHLSFDTMAGLGTLIGLTAALFWLLVIYRRRIPLSRRLLWLIVAAGPASVVAMEAGWFVTEFGRQPWIVYGILRTSEAATTAPALGPTFVIFFAIYIGLAITTARLLLLQARRNRAST
;
A
#
# COMPACT_ATOMS: atom_id res chain seq x y z
N PRO A 1 -8.02 -21.19 7.19
CA PRO A 1 -8.78 -21.85 6.10
C PRO A 1 -10.17 -21.24 5.83
N TYR A 2 -10.88 -20.77 6.86
CA TYR A 2 -12.30 -20.38 6.75
C TYR A 2 -12.58 -18.87 6.79
N LEU A 3 -11.57 -18.04 7.07
CA LEU A 3 -11.77 -16.59 7.20
C LEU A 3 -12.09 -15.94 5.86
N LEU A 4 -11.42 -16.37 4.78
CA LEU A 4 -11.68 -15.86 3.42
C LEU A 4 -13.00 -16.39 2.85
N SER A 5 -13.36 -17.66 3.06
CA SER A 5 -14.64 -18.20 2.60
C SER A 5 -15.83 -17.56 3.31
N LEU A 6 -15.71 -17.32 4.62
CA LEU A 6 -16.72 -16.60 5.40
C LEU A 6 -16.83 -15.11 5.02
N LEU A 7 -15.72 -14.41 4.74
CA LEU A 7 -15.76 -12.99 4.36
C LEU A 7 -16.15 -12.76 2.88
N ALA A 8 -15.79 -13.67 1.98
CA ALA A 8 -16.03 -13.53 0.55
C ALA A 8 -17.36 -14.14 0.08
N ALA A 9 -17.75 -15.30 0.65
CA ALA A 9 -18.94 -16.03 0.23
C ALA A 9 -20.01 -16.14 1.32
N LEU A 10 -19.76 -15.62 2.53
CA LEU A 10 -20.63 -15.78 3.72
C LEU A 10 -20.94 -17.25 4.07
N ASP A 11 -20.18 -18.18 3.50
CA ASP A 11 -20.30 -19.62 3.68
C ASP A 11 -18.92 -20.18 4.04
N PRO A 12 -18.75 -20.77 5.24
CA PRO A 12 -17.51 -21.42 5.64
C PRO A 12 -17.04 -22.49 4.65
N SER A 13 -17.96 -23.13 3.94
CA SER A 13 -17.69 -24.25 3.03
C SER A 13 -17.43 -23.86 1.57
N ALA A 14 -17.51 -22.57 1.22
CA ALA A 14 -17.24 -22.13 -0.14
C ALA A 14 -15.79 -22.45 -0.57
N GLU A 15 -15.67 -23.21 -1.66
CA GLU A 15 -14.39 -23.66 -2.17
C GLU A 15 -13.63 -22.50 -2.83
N VAL A 16 -12.53 -22.09 -2.20
CA VAL A 16 -11.61 -21.12 -2.78
C VAL A 16 -10.73 -21.83 -3.79
N ARG A 17 -10.95 -21.56 -5.08
CA ARG A 17 -10.14 -22.13 -6.17
C ARG A 17 -8.66 -21.81 -5.93
N GLY A 18 -7.86 -22.85 -5.77
CA GLY A 18 -6.42 -22.72 -5.61
C GLY A 18 -5.76 -22.17 -6.89
N LEU A 19 -4.61 -21.51 -6.73
CA LEU A 19 -3.85 -20.99 -7.86
C LEU A 19 -3.45 -22.11 -8.87
N ASP A 20 -3.37 -23.35 -8.38
CA ASP A 20 -3.06 -24.52 -9.19
C ASP A 20 -4.13 -24.92 -10.20
N SER A 21 -5.37 -24.42 -10.07
CA SER A 21 -6.42 -24.65 -11.07
C SER A 21 -6.24 -23.84 -12.35
N PHE A 22 -5.30 -22.89 -12.39
CA PHE A 22 -5.06 -22.02 -13.55
C PHE A 22 -3.80 -22.44 -14.32
N PRO A 23 -3.71 -22.24 -15.65
CA PRO A 23 -2.49 -22.51 -16.41
C PRO A 23 -1.30 -21.69 -15.87
N PRO A 24 -0.08 -22.26 -15.77
CA PRO A 24 1.09 -21.54 -15.22
C PRO A 24 1.38 -20.19 -15.89
N ASN A 25 1.12 -20.08 -17.20
CA ASN A 25 1.37 -18.87 -17.98
C ASN A 25 0.36 -17.74 -17.72
N ASP A 26 -0.75 -18.03 -17.03
CA ASP A 26 -1.80 -17.06 -16.72
C ASP A 26 -1.78 -16.64 -15.24
N ARG A 27 -0.82 -17.17 -14.46
CA ARG A 27 -0.67 -16.89 -13.04
C ARG A 27 0.20 -15.65 -12.83
N PRO A 28 -0.19 -14.70 -11.95
CA PRO A 28 0.71 -13.66 -11.47
C PRO A 28 1.82 -14.28 -10.61
N ASN A 29 2.89 -13.52 -10.33
CA ASN A 29 3.92 -13.96 -9.41
C ASN A 29 3.35 -14.03 -7.97
N PRO A 30 3.17 -15.24 -7.40
CA PRO A 30 2.46 -15.40 -6.14
C PRO A 30 3.24 -14.84 -4.95
N VAL A 31 4.57 -14.85 -5.00
CA VAL A 31 5.43 -14.38 -3.91
C VAL A 31 5.31 -12.87 -3.76
N LEU A 32 5.36 -12.13 -4.86
CA LEU A 32 5.25 -10.67 -4.85
C LEU A 32 3.88 -10.21 -4.35
N VAL A 33 2.82 -10.86 -4.83
CA VAL A 33 1.44 -10.55 -4.42
C VAL A 33 1.23 -10.87 -2.94
N HIS A 34 1.72 -12.02 -2.46
CA HIS A 34 1.58 -12.42 -1.06
C HIS A 34 2.33 -11.48 -0.11
N LEU A 35 3.60 -11.16 -0.41
CA LEU A 35 4.39 -10.25 0.42
C LEU A 35 3.80 -8.84 0.47
N SER A 36 3.27 -8.37 -0.67
CA SER A 36 2.58 -7.07 -0.74
C SER A 36 1.30 -7.08 0.09
N PHE A 37 0.53 -8.18 0.04
CA PHE A 37 -0.68 -8.34 0.85
C PHE A 37 -0.36 -8.35 2.35
N ASP A 38 0.65 -9.11 2.77
CA ASP A 38 1.07 -9.18 4.16
C ASP A 38 1.55 -7.82 4.67
N THR A 39 2.29 -7.08 3.85
CA THR A 39 2.76 -5.73 4.18
C THR A 39 1.58 -4.76 4.35
N MET A 40 0.64 -4.75 3.40
CA MET A 40 -0.55 -3.92 3.44
C MET A 40 -1.42 -4.25 4.67
N ALA A 41 -1.78 -5.52 4.84
CA ALA A 41 -2.66 -5.97 5.92
C ALA A 41 -2.00 -5.81 7.29
N GLY A 42 -0.71 -6.13 7.40
CA GLY A 42 0.07 -5.98 8.63
C GLY A 42 0.17 -4.53 9.08
N LEU A 43 0.61 -3.64 8.20
CA LEU A 43 0.72 -2.21 8.51
C LEU A 43 -0.65 -1.57 8.74
N GLY A 44 -1.65 -1.87 7.90
CA GLY A 44 -3.01 -1.35 8.04
C GLY A 44 -3.65 -1.74 9.38
N THR A 45 -3.48 -3.00 9.79
CA THR A 45 -3.95 -3.49 11.10
C THR A 45 -3.22 -2.79 12.24
N LEU A 46 -1.90 -2.65 12.17
CA LEU A 46 -1.11 -1.99 13.21
C LEU A 46 -1.50 -0.51 13.38
N ILE A 47 -1.74 0.20 12.27
CA ILE A 47 -2.21 1.58 12.27
C ILE A 47 -3.60 1.66 12.88
N GLY A 48 -4.52 0.79 12.46
CA GLY A 48 -5.88 0.71 13.00
C GLY A 48 -5.91 0.43 14.51
N LEU A 49 -5.09 -0.52 14.98
CA LEU A 49 -4.93 -0.82 16.41
C LEU A 49 -4.35 0.36 17.19
N THR A 50 -3.37 1.07 16.61
CA THR A 50 -2.78 2.27 17.23
C THR A 50 -3.83 3.36 17.39
N ALA A 51 -4.65 3.60 16.36
CA ALA A 51 -5.74 4.57 16.39
C ALA A 51 -6.83 4.17 17.41
N ALA A 52 -7.23 2.90 17.42
CA ALA A 52 -8.20 2.37 18.37
C ALA A 52 -7.71 2.50 19.81
N LEU A 53 -6.45 2.15 20.08
CA LEU A 53 -5.83 2.30 21.40
C LEU A 53 -5.78 3.76 21.84
N PHE A 54 -5.41 4.68 20.93
CA PHE A 54 -5.41 6.12 21.23
C PHE A 54 -6.79 6.60 21.67
N TRP A 55 -7.83 6.30 20.88
CA TRP A 55 -9.21 6.72 21.19
C TRP A 55 -9.77 6.06 22.45
N LEU A 56 -9.50 4.77 22.67
CA LEU A 56 -9.91 4.07 23.88
C LEU A 56 -9.31 4.73 25.12
N LEU A 57 -8.02 5.09 25.08
CA LEU A 57 -7.35 5.79 26.18
C LEU A 57 -7.92 7.19 26.41
N VAL A 58 -8.26 7.92 25.35
CA VAL A 58 -8.92 9.24 25.44
C VAL A 58 -10.28 9.12 26.12
N ILE A 59 -11.10 8.15 25.70
CA ILE A 59 -12.45 7.93 26.26
C ILE A 59 -12.37 7.51 27.73
N TYR A 60 -11.50 6.53 28.04
CA TYR A 60 -11.36 5.99 29.40
C TYR A 60 -10.77 7.00 30.39
N ARG A 61 -9.75 7.78 29.97
CA ARG A 61 -9.08 8.73 30.86
C ARG A 61 -9.65 10.15 30.81
N ARG A 62 -10.60 10.41 29.89
CA ARG A 62 -11.17 11.74 29.60
C ARG A 62 -10.11 12.82 29.35
N ARG A 63 -8.93 12.43 28.87
CA ARG A 63 -7.78 13.31 28.60
C ARG A 63 -6.90 12.72 27.51
N ILE A 64 -6.14 13.57 26.82
CA ILE A 64 -5.23 13.14 25.75
C ILE A 64 -4.05 12.37 26.37
N PRO A 65 -3.79 11.12 25.96
CA PRO A 65 -2.66 10.34 26.45
C PRO A 65 -1.34 10.84 25.84
N LEU A 66 -0.55 11.57 26.62
CA LEU A 66 0.75 12.12 26.18
C LEU A 66 1.93 11.15 26.41
N SER A 67 1.73 9.84 26.28
CA SER A 67 2.83 8.89 26.47
C SER A 67 3.79 8.94 25.29
N ARG A 68 5.09 9.08 25.56
CA ARG A 68 6.12 9.22 24.52
C ARG A 68 6.12 8.06 23.52
N ARG A 69 5.84 6.83 23.98
CA ARG A 69 5.74 5.64 23.13
C ARG A 69 4.54 5.72 22.18
N LEU A 70 3.37 6.13 22.66
CA LEU A 70 2.17 6.26 21.83
C LEU A 70 2.32 7.36 20.78
N LEU A 71 2.91 8.50 21.15
CA LEU A 71 3.19 9.58 20.21
C LEU A 71 4.17 9.14 19.10
N TRP A 72 5.19 8.35 19.43
CA TRP A 72 6.08 7.78 18.42
C TRP A 72 5.38 6.80 17.48
N LEU A 73 4.46 5.97 17.99
CA LEU A 73 3.64 5.10 17.14
C LEU A 73 2.75 5.90 16.19
N ILE A 74 2.14 6.99 16.66
CA ILE A 74 1.33 7.89 15.83
C ILE A 74 2.18 8.57 14.75
N VAL A 75 3.39 9.03 15.09
CA VAL A 75 4.33 9.60 14.11
C VAL A 75 4.74 8.56 13.07
N ALA A 76 5.03 7.33 13.49
CA ALA A 76 5.40 6.24 12.60
C ALA A 76 4.22 5.78 11.70
N ALA A 77 2.99 5.92 12.18
CA ALA A 77 1.79 5.56 11.41
C ALA A 77 1.65 6.38 10.12
N GLY A 78 2.13 7.64 10.09
CA GLY A 78 2.09 8.48 8.88
C GLY A 78 2.86 7.85 7.70
N PRO A 79 4.19 7.67 7.81
CA PRO A 79 4.97 6.98 6.78
C PRO A 79 4.51 5.54 6.52
N ALA A 80 4.13 4.81 7.56
CA ALA A 80 3.64 3.43 7.42
C ALA A 80 2.35 3.36 6.58
N SER A 81 1.48 4.38 6.66
CA SER A 81 0.24 4.44 5.87
C SER A 81 0.54 4.57 4.38
N VAL A 82 1.57 5.34 4.01
CA VAL A 82 2.02 5.46 2.61
C VAL A 82 2.53 4.12 2.11
N VAL A 83 3.37 3.43 2.90
CA VAL A 83 3.89 2.10 2.53
C VAL A 83 2.74 1.08 2.37
N ALA A 84 1.77 1.10 3.29
CA ALA A 84 0.61 0.21 3.22
C ALA A 84 -0.24 0.49 1.96
N MET A 85 -0.40 1.76 1.59
CA MET A 85 -1.11 2.17 0.38
C MET A 85 -0.41 1.68 -0.90
N GLU A 86 0.90 1.89 -1.02
CA GLU A 86 1.69 1.40 -2.16
C GLU A 86 1.68 -0.14 -2.24
N ALA A 87 1.78 -0.82 -1.10
CA ALA A 87 1.67 -2.28 -1.05
C ALA A 87 0.28 -2.76 -1.53
N GLY A 88 -0.79 -2.03 -1.22
CA GLY A 88 -2.13 -2.32 -1.75
C GLY A 88 -2.22 -2.19 -3.27
N TRP A 89 -1.59 -1.15 -3.84
CA TRP A 89 -1.46 -1.02 -5.30
C TRP A 89 -0.65 -2.17 -5.92
N PHE A 90 0.41 -2.64 -5.25
CA PHE A 90 1.15 -3.80 -5.71
C PHE A 90 0.31 -5.08 -5.70
N VAL A 91 -0.51 -5.31 -4.68
CA VAL A 91 -1.43 -6.46 -4.65
C VAL A 91 -2.36 -6.44 -5.87
N THR A 92 -2.99 -5.31 -6.17
CA THR A 92 -3.97 -5.21 -7.25
C THR A 92 -3.31 -5.24 -8.63
N GLU A 93 -2.19 -4.54 -8.81
CA GLU A 93 -1.53 -4.42 -10.12
C GLU A 93 -0.74 -5.68 -10.48
N PHE A 94 0.07 -6.21 -9.56
CA PHE A 94 0.78 -7.46 -9.81
C PHE A 94 -0.14 -8.67 -9.77
N GLY A 95 -1.24 -8.62 -9.00
CA GLY A 95 -2.24 -9.70 -8.98
C GLY A 95 -3.01 -9.84 -10.28
N ARG A 96 -3.09 -8.79 -11.09
CA ARG A 96 -3.76 -8.79 -12.39
C ARG A 96 -2.86 -9.27 -13.54
N GLN A 97 -1.54 -9.28 -13.35
CA GLN A 97 -0.60 -9.80 -14.35
C GLN A 97 -0.92 -11.27 -14.66
N PRO A 98 -0.82 -11.72 -15.93
CA PRO A 98 -0.32 -11.01 -17.12
C PRO A 98 -1.39 -10.24 -17.91
N TRP A 99 -2.57 -10.00 -17.34
CA TRP A 99 -3.72 -9.46 -18.06
C TRP A 99 -3.84 -7.96 -17.90
N ILE A 100 -4.15 -7.26 -19.00
CA ILE A 100 -4.70 -5.91 -18.94
C ILE A 100 -6.23 -6.00 -18.85
N VAL A 101 -6.81 -6.71 -19.81
CA VAL A 101 -8.22 -7.06 -19.80
C VAL A 101 -8.30 -8.59 -19.76
N TYR A 102 -8.88 -9.11 -18.68
CA TYR A 102 -8.88 -10.55 -18.41
C TYR A 102 -9.50 -11.33 -19.57
N GLY A 103 -8.76 -12.30 -20.12
CA GLY A 103 -9.19 -13.13 -21.24
C GLY A 103 -9.21 -12.43 -22.61
N ILE A 104 -8.86 -11.14 -22.69
CA ILE A 104 -8.93 -10.36 -23.94
C ILE A 104 -7.56 -9.82 -24.36
N LEU A 105 -6.80 -9.21 -23.44
CA LEU A 105 -5.55 -8.51 -23.78
C LEU A 105 -4.46 -8.77 -22.73
N ARG A 106 -3.30 -9.26 -23.20
CA ARG A 106 -2.11 -9.49 -22.37
C ARG A 106 -1.22 -8.25 -22.30
N THR A 107 -0.47 -8.11 -21.20
CA THR A 107 0.49 -7.01 -21.02
C THR A 107 1.62 -7.02 -22.04
N SER A 108 2.05 -8.20 -22.49
CA SER A 108 3.06 -8.37 -23.54
C SER A 108 2.62 -7.86 -24.91
N GLU A 109 1.32 -7.89 -25.19
CA GLU A 109 0.74 -7.49 -26.49
C GLU A 109 0.45 -5.99 -26.55
N ALA A 110 0.27 -5.35 -25.40
CA ALA A 110 -0.01 -3.92 -25.31
C ALA A 110 1.25 -3.03 -25.30
N ALA A 111 2.43 -3.61 -25.07
CA ALA A 111 3.69 -2.87 -25.06
C ALA A 111 4.12 -2.50 -26.48
N THR A 112 4.47 -1.23 -26.69
CA THR A 112 4.98 -0.73 -27.99
C THR A 112 6.51 -0.67 -28.00
N THR A 113 7.12 -0.92 -29.15
CA THR A 113 8.59 -0.84 -29.34
C THR A 113 9.04 0.57 -29.71
N ALA A 114 8.69 1.57 -28.88
CA ALA A 114 9.08 2.95 -29.12
C ALA A 114 10.60 3.15 -28.82
N PRO A 115 11.40 3.65 -29.77
CA PRO A 115 12.86 3.74 -29.61
C PRO A 115 13.30 4.73 -28.51
N ALA A 116 12.44 5.70 -28.13
CA ALA A 116 12.75 6.71 -27.12
C ALA A 116 12.23 6.37 -25.70
N LEU A 117 11.70 5.17 -25.47
CA LEU A 117 11.05 4.83 -24.18
C LEU A 117 12.00 4.95 -22.98
N GLY A 118 13.24 4.46 -23.11
CA GLY A 118 14.23 4.53 -22.05
C GLY A 118 14.59 5.97 -21.64
N PRO A 119 15.04 6.83 -22.58
CA PRO A 119 15.33 8.23 -22.28
C PRO A 119 14.13 8.99 -21.70
N THR A 120 12.93 8.80 -22.26
CA THR A 120 11.72 9.47 -21.76
C THR A 120 11.40 9.03 -20.32
N PHE A 121 11.53 7.74 -20.00
CA PHE A 121 11.35 7.24 -18.64
C PHE A 121 12.32 7.91 -17.65
N VAL A 122 13.61 8.01 -17.99
CA VAL A 122 14.62 8.65 -17.13
C VAL A 122 14.30 10.12 -16.88
N ILE A 123 13.84 10.85 -17.90
CA ILE A 123 13.44 12.27 -17.76
C ILE A 123 12.26 12.40 -16.78
N PHE A 124 11.19 11.62 -16.96
CA PHE A 124 10.04 11.65 -16.05
C PHE A 124 10.43 11.24 -14.63
N PHE A 125 11.27 10.21 -14.50
CA PHE A 125 11.79 9.77 -13.20
C PHE A 125 12.56 10.89 -12.50
N ALA A 126 13.47 11.58 -13.21
CA ALA A 126 14.22 12.71 -12.67
C ALA A 126 13.31 13.86 -12.23
N ILE A 127 12.28 14.18 -13.03
CA ILE A 127 11.29 15.22 -12.71
C ILE A 127 10.54 14.87 -11.43
N TYR A 128 10.05 13.63 -11.30
CA TYR A 128 9.30 13.22 -10.11
C TYR A 128 10.16 13.19 -8.84
N ILE A 129 11.43 12.77 -8.94
CA ILE A 129 12.37 12.86 -7.81
C ILE A 129 12.62 14.32 -7.43
N GLY A 130 12.84 15.21 -8.39
CA GLY A 130 13.01 16.64 -8.15
C GLY A 130 11.79 17.26 -7.46
N LEU A 131 10.59 16.89 -7.92
CA LEU A 131 9.33 17.33 -7.31
C LEU A 131 9.17 16.81 -5.88
N ALA A 132 9.43 15.53 -5.65
CA ALA A 132 9.33 14.92 -4.33
C ALA A 132 10.28 15.59 -3.31
N ILE A 133 11.53 15.82 -3.69
CA ILE A 133 12.52 16.49 -2.84
C ILE A 133 12.10 17.93 -2.55
N THR A 134 11.66 18.66 -3.57
CA THR A 134 11.27 20.07 -3.44
C THR A 134 10.06 20.20 -2.50
N THR A 135 9.01 19.41 -2.72
CA THR A 135 7.82 19.39 -1.88
C THR A 135 8.15 19.00 -0.44
N ALA A 136 8.95 17.95 -0.24
CA ALA A 136 9.37 17.55 1.10
C ALA A 136 10.14 18.66 1.82
N ARG A 137 11.09 19.33 1.14
CA ARG A 137 11.82 20.47 1.72
C ARG A 137 10.90 21.62 2.07
N LEU A 138 9.98 22.00 1.19
CA LEU A 138 9.05 23.10 1.43
C LEU A 138 8.15 22.82 2.64
N LEU A 139 7.61 21.60 2.75
CA LEU A 139 6.80 21.19 3.90
C LEU A 139 7.60 21.21 5.21
N LEU A 140 8.85 20.73 5.18
CA LEU A 140 9.73 20.77 6.36
C LEU A 140 10.12 22.20 6.76
N LEU A 141 10.38 23.07 5.78
CA LEU A 141 10.66 24.49 6.04
C LEU A 141 9.44 25.20 6.63
N GLN A 142 8.26 24.97 6.09
CA GLN A 142 7.01 25.52 6.62
C GLN A 142 6.74 25.03 8.05
N ALA A 143 6.96 23.73 8.32
CA ALA A 143 6.79 23.16 9.65
C ALA A 143 7.77 23.77 10.67
N ARG A 144 9.02 24.06 10.27
CA ARG A 144 10.00 24.75 11.13
C ARG A 144 9.62 26.20 11.37
N ARG A 145 9.18 26.92 10.34
CA ARG A 145 8.77 28.32 10.44
C ARG A 145 7.58 28.49 11.38
N ASN A 146 6.57 27.63 11.28
CA ASN A 146 5.41 27.67 12.17
C ASN A 146 5.77 27.44 13.64
N ARG A 147 6.78 26.62 13.93
CA ARG A 147 7.28 26.42 15.31
C ARG A 147 8.02 27.63 15.88
N ALA A 148 8.61 28.46 15.03
CA ALA A 148 9.33 29.67 15.47
C ALA A 148 8.39 30.85 15.75
N SER A 149 7.14 30.78 15.29
CA SER A 149 6.12 31.82 15.48
C SER A 149 5.15 31.57 16.65
N THR A 150 5.27 30.44 17.35
CA THR A 150 4.51 30.05 18.56
C THR A 150 5.45 29.97 19.75
#